data_AF-A0AAV9RV36-F1
#
_entry.id   AF-A0AAV9RV36-F1
#
_cell.length_a   1.000
_cell.length_b   1.000
_cell.length_c   1.000
_cell.angle_alpha   90.00
_cell.angle_beta   90.00
_cell.angle_gamma   90.00
#
_symmetry.space_group_name_H-M   'P 1'
#
loop_
_entity.id
_entity.type
_entity.pdbx_description
1 polymer ?
#
loop_
_entity_poly.entity_id
_entity_poly.type
_entity_poly.pdbx_seq_one_letter_code
_entity_poly.pdbx_strand_id
1 'polypeptide(L)'
;SLCAAVNAYYLACSCCNFNCSYVLFSNKIVFLVDVLLHQLTLYVPDEDKSIFGRSVNKQVFEGFTTGLLQTIATVLKSLYLCVVQSGQCENFWISSSDAKVKSSAAESYSTRAQDLISYVVNMGLIDKLYGCFLSVQSPIDEHPKMSAFLQQASSLLHRMCELCIAITGRVPNIFDNKRQDPTGLTALLQSTDLVGVVHTLYCILLHSFLPESSQAQEPYGPGVIQVAIHGIRFLNSFAILDLSAFQSVLGAEGLSLAFRHIGSSLLWYCTQHSSEELLHEVIICVGYFTVNHPDNQVIVQSGRQPSVLQKLCQLPFQYFSHPHLIRVLFPTLISACYNNSHNKVILQQEMSCMLLATFIQDCAANEKDSDSKINKNASRCFLDYCLLSYRFPRDQWDSALQFFLKKQEE
;
A
#
# COMPACT_ATOMS: atom_id res chain seq x y z
N SER A 1 10.60 32.26 -6.05
CA SER A 1 9.42 31.68 -5.36
C SER A 1 9.84 30.41 -4.64
N LEU A 2 9.35 30.16 -3.42
CA LEU A 2 9.64 28.95 -2.64
C LEU A 2 9.22 27.66 -3.36
N CYS A 3 8.11 27.71 -4.11
CA CYS A 3 7.64 26.57 -4.91
C CYS A 3 8.68 26.15 -5.98
N ALA A 4 9.32 27.12 -6.64
CA ALA A 4 10.38 26.84 -7.62
C ALA A 4 11.64 26.27 -6.96
N ALA A 5 11.98 26.73 -5.76
CA ALA A 5 13.13 26.23 -5.01
C ALA A 5 12.93 24.76 -4.59
N VAL A 6 11.74 24.42 -4.08
CA VAL A 6 11.39 23.03 -3.73
C VAL A 6 11.34 22.14 -4.97
N ASN A 7 10.79 22.62 -6.09
CA ASN A 7 10.80 21.87 -7.34
C ASN A 7 12.23 21.61 -7.85
N ALA A 8 13.12 22.59 -7.79
CA ALA A 8 14.54 22.40 -8.13
C ALA A 8 15.21 21.36 -7.21
N TYR A 9 14.87 21.38 -5.92
CA TYR A 9 15.36 20.41 -4.94
C TYR A 9 14.85 18.98 -5.24
N TYR A 10 13.56 18.85 -5.56
CA TYR A 10 12.95 17.60 -6.01
C TYR A 10 13.67 17.04 -7.24
N LEU A 11 13.85 17.86 -8.28
CA LEU A 11 14.52 17.44 -9.52
C LEU A 11 15.97 17.00 -9.27
N ALA A 12 16.68 17.66 -8.35
CA ALA A 12 18.03 17.26 -7.95
C ALA A 12 18.05 15.87 -7.27
N CYS A 13 16.96 15.46 -6.61
CA CYS A 13 16.88 14.19 -5.89
C CYS A 13 16.25 13.05 -6.73
N SER A 14 15.33 13.35 -7.64
CA SER A 14 14.43 12.37 -8.30
C SER A 14 15.11 11.19 -9.01
N CYS A 15 16.36 11.33 -9.42
CA CYS A 15 17.12 10.28 -10.10
C CYS A 15 18.57 10.16 -9.59
N CYS A 16 18.86 10.67 -8.38
CA CYS A 16 20.23 10.74 -7.88
C CYS A 16 20.35 10.25 -6.43
N ASN A 17 20.72 8.97 -6.28
CA ASN A 17 20.93 8.34 -4.97
C ASN A 17 22.02 9.03 -4.13
N PHE A 18 23.05 9.58 -4.79
CA PHE A 18 24.09 10.33 -4.11
C PHE A 18 23.54 11.60 -3.47
N ASN A 19 22.69 12.35 -4.20
CA ASN A 19 22.06 13.54 -3.66
C ASN A 19 21.12 13.18 -2.51
N CYS A 20 20.28 12.16 -2.64
CA CYS A 20 19.39 11.71 -1.56
C CYS A 20 20.17 11.27 -0.31
N SER A 21 21.28 10.55 -0.48
CA SER A 21 22.17 10.16 0.62
C SER A 21 22.80 11.39 1.28
N TYR A 22 23.29 12.34 0.50
CA TYR A 22 23.80 13.61 1.02
C TYR A 22 22.72 14.36 1.81
N VAL A 23 21.47 14.41 1.32
CA VAL A 23 20.34 15.05 2.02
C VAL A 23 20.05 14.38 3.37
N LEU A 24 20.12 13.05 3.45
CA LEU A 24 19.96 12.31 4.71
C LEU A 24 21.11 12.62 5.69
N PHE A 25 22.37 12.44 5.27
CA PHE A 25 23.54 12.53 6.14
C PHE A 25 23.91 13.98 6.51
N SER A 26 23.52 14.97 5.70
CA SER A 26 23.68 16.39 6.04
C SER A 26 22.52 16.96 6.86
N ASN A 27 21.58 16.12 7.32
CA ASN A 27 20.38 16.50 8.07
C ASN A 27 19.45 17.48 7.35
N LYS A 28 19.60 17.67 6.04
CA LYS A 28 18.73 18.54 5.25
C LYS A 28 17.32 17.96 5.12
N ILE A 29 17.16 16.65 5.21
CA ILE A 29 15.83 16.02 5.25
C ILE A 29 15.02 16.47 6.46
N VAL A 30 15.65 16.59 7.64
CA VAL A 30 14.99 17.07 8.87
C VAL A 30 14.45 18.47 8.66
N PHE A 31 15.25 19.36 8.06
CA PHE A 31 14.79 20.71 7.73
C PHE A 31 13.57 20.71 6.78
N LEU A 32 13.56 19.87 5.74
CA LEU A 32 12.40 19.77 4.85
C LEU A 32 11.14 19.32 5.59
N VAL A 33 11.30 18.37 6.52
CA VAL A 33 10.21 17.87 7.36
C VAL A 33 9.72 18.96 8.31
N ASP A 34 10.62 19.72 8.94
CA ASP A 34 10.27 20.84 9.83
C ASP A 34 9.51 21.93 9.08
N VAL A 35 9.93 22.27 7.85
CA VAL A 35 9.21 23.25 7.01
C VAL A 35 7.83 22.70 6.63
N LEU A 36 7.71 21.42 6.30
CA LEU A 36 6.43 20.79 6.00
C LEU A 36 5.51 20.84 7.23
N LEU A 37 5.99 20.42 8.40
CA LEU A 37 5.23 20.47 9.64
C LEU A 37 4.79 21.90 9.99
N HIS A 38 5.68 22.88 9.79
CA HIS A 38 5.34 24.29 9.98
C HIS A 38 4.20 24.73 9.05
N GLN A 39 4.26 24.40 7.76
CA GLN A 39 3.17 24.70 6.82
C GLN A 39 1.85 24.04 7.25
N LEU A 40 1.89 22.77 7.64
CA LEU A 40 0.70 22.07 8.09
C LEU A 40 0.13 22.69 9.38
N THR A 41 0.99 23.07 10.33
CA THR A 41 0.58 23.69 11.60
C THR A 41 -0.10 25.06 11.40
N LEU A 42 0.31 25.82 10.38
CA LEU A 42 -0.32 27.11 10.04
C LEU A 42 -1.76 26.95 9.52
N TYR A 43 -2.06 25.83 8.84
CA TYR A 43 -3.29 25.68 8.05
C TYR A 43 -4.23 24.58 8.55
N VAL A 44 -3.74 23.67 9.40
CA VAL A 44 -4.50 22.55 9.97
C VAL A 44 -4.71 22.78 11.47
N PRO A 45 -5.96 22.96 11.93
CA PRO A 45 -6.25 23.20 13.34
C PRO A 45 -5.87 22.00 14.22
N ASP A 46 -5.61 22.25 15.50
CA ASP A 46 -5.48 21.18 16.50
C ASP A 46 -6.86 20.56 16.82
N GLU A 47 -6.90 19.26 17.13
CA GLU A 47 -8.14 18.48 17.23
C GLU A 47 -9.15 19.06 18.23
N ASP A 48 -8.68 19.67 19.33
CA ASP A 48 -9.47 20.23 20.43
C ASP A 48 -10.41 21.40 20.04
N LYS A 49 -10.33 21.92 18.80
CA LYS A 49 -11.11 23.10 18.36
C LYS A 49 -12.18 22.80 17.30
N SER A 50 -12.41 21.54 16.92
CA SER A 50 -13.28 21.18 15.79
C SER A 50 -14.64 20.59 16.21
N ILE A 51 -15.51 21.39 16.82
CA ILE A 51 -16.89 20.97 17.17
C ILE A 51 -17.81 20.90 15.94
N PHE A 52 -17.41 21.46 14.78
CA PHE A 52 -18.21 21.46 13.54
C PHE A 52 -17.32 21.32 12.31
N GLY A 53 -17.04 20.07 11.90
CA GLY A 53 -16.32 19.78 10.67
C GLY A 53 -14.84 20.18 10.71
N ARG A 54 -13.95 19.28 10.29
CA ARG A 54 -12.51 19.57 10.16
C ARG A 54 -12.29 20.49 8.95
N SER A 55 -12.59 21.78 9.07
CA SER A 55 -12.34 22.75 8.01
C SER A 55 -10.86 23.14 8.00
N VAL A 56 -10.11 22.52 7.09
CA VAL A 56 -8.70 22.86 6.86
C VAL A 56 -8.63 24.07 5.93
N ASN A 57 -7.69 24.98 6.18
CA ASN A 57 -7.51 26.13 5.29
C ASN A 57 -7.04 25.62 3.91
N LYS A 58 -7.79 25.98 2.86
CA LYS A 58 -7.52 25.55 1.47
C LYS A 58 -6.12 25.93 0.96
N GLN A 59 -5.45 26.91 1.58
CA GLN A 59 -4.07 27.26 1.29
C GLN A 59 -3.08 26.14 1.58
N VAL A 60 -3.43 25.17 2.44
CA VAL A 60 -2.58 23.99 2.69
C VAL A 60 -2.31 23.20 1.40
N PHE A 61 -3.26 23.21 0.47
CA PHE A 61 -3.21 22.47 -0.80
C PHE A 61 -2.43 23.21 -1.88
N GLU A 62 -1.90 24.40 -1.60
CA GLU A 62 -1.05 25.13 -2.54
C GLU A 62 0.24 24.37 -2.87
N GLY A 63 0.84 24.70 -4.02
CA GLY A 63 1.93 23.91 -4.61
C GLY A 63 3.19 23.78 -3.74
N PHE A 64 3.41 24.66 -2.76
CA PHE A 64 4.59 24.57 -1.89
C PHE A 64 4.52 23.36 -0.94
N THR A 65 3.42 23.17 -0.23
CA THR A 65 3.23 22.04 0.70
C THR A 65 3.25 20.71 -0.07
N THR A 66 2.55 20.66 -1.21
CA THR A 66 2.55 19.50 -2.10
C THR A 66 3.95 19.19 -2.64
N GLY A 67 4.73 20.21 -3.01
CA GLY A 67 6.12 20.04 -3.44
C GLY A 67 7.02 19.51 -2.32
N LEU A 68 6.81 19.91 -1.06
CA LEU A 68 7.57 19.40 0.09
C LEU A 68 7.27 17.91 0.31
N LEU A 69 5.98 17.53 0.32
CA LEU A 69 5.56 16.13 0.41
C LEU A 69 6.21 15.28 -0.68
N GLN A 70 6.14 15.73 -1.94
CA GLN A 70 6.75 15.07 -3.08
C GLN A 70 8.26 14.92 -2.89
N THR A 71 8.96 15.99 -2.53
CA THR A 71 10.41 15.99 -2.34
C THR A 71 10.85 14.99 -1.27
N ILE A 72 10.18 15.01 -0.11
CA ILE A 72 10.50 14.11 1.00
C ILE A 72 10.23 12.66 0.58
N ALA A 73 9.07 12.37 -0.02
CA ALA A 73 8.74 11.03 -0.52
C ALA A 73 9.79 10.53 -1.54
N THR A 74 10.27 11.38 -2.43
CA THR A 74 11.32 11.06 -3.39
C THR A 74 12.64 10.71 -2.72
N VAL A 75 13.05 11.48 -1.70
CA VAL A 75 14.26 11.14 -0.93
C VAL A 75 14.05 9.79 -0.25
N LEU A 76 12.96 9.58 0.48
CA LEU A 76 12.67 8.30 1.15
C LEU A 76 12.66 7.10 0.19
N LYS A 77 12.10 7.25 -1.02
CA LYS A 77 12.14 6.21 -2.07
C LYS A 77 13.57 5.84 -2.44
N SER A 78 14.41 6.84 -2.69
CA SER A 78 15.82 6.62 -2.99
C SER A 78 16.53 5.96 -1.81
N LEU A 79 16.17 6.35 -0.58
CA LEU A 79 16.74 5.74 0.62
C LEU A 79 16.39 4.26 0.75
N TYR A 80 15.12 3.92 0.54
CA TYR A 80 14.66 2.53 0.46
C TYR A 80 15.48 1.74 -0.56
N LEU A 81 15.60 2.26 -1.79
CA LEU A 81 16.39 1.61 -2.85
C LEU A 81 17.87 1.43 -2.46
N CYS A 82 18.46 2.36 -1.71
CA CYS A 82 19.83 2.22 -1.20
C CYS A 82 19.96 1.08 -0.17
N VAL A 83 19.03 0.96 0.79
CA VAL A 83 19.04 -0.16 1.77
C VAL A 83 18.92 -1.49 1.04
N VAL A 84 17.95 -1.55 0.13
CA VAL A 84 17.60 -2.70 -0.68
C VAL A 84 18.76 -3.14 -1.59
N GLN A 85 19.44 -2.19 -2.26
CA GLN A 85 20.57 -2.46 -3.17
C GLN A 85 21.92 -2.62 -2.46
N SER A 86 22.09 -2.11 -1.23
CA SER A 86 23.32 -2.32 -0.45
C SER A 86 23.55 -3.79 -0.10
N GLY A 87 22.50 -4.62 -0.14
CA GLY A 87 22.60 -6.08 -0.10
C GLY A 87 23.13 -6.73 -1.38
N GLN A 88 23.28 -5.98 -2.49
CA GLN A 88 23.71 -6.46 -3.81
C GLN A 88 24.92 -5.71 -4.42
N CYS A 89 25.30 -4.54 -3.90
CA CYS A 89 26.37 -3.72 -4.50
C CYS A 89 27.71 -3.87 -3.79
N GLU A 90 28.55 -4.77 -4.29
CA GLU A 90 29.98 -4.82 -3.97
C GLU A 90 30.76 -3.59 -4.50
N ASN A 91 30.19 -2.77 -5.41
CA ASN A 91 30.98 -1.86 -6.24
C ASN A 91 30.61 -0.35 -6.23
N PHE A 92 29.72 0.13 -5.35
CA PHE A 92 29.32 1.56 -5.36
C PHE A 92 30.11 2.48 -4.42
N TRP A 93 31.06 1.95 -3.67
CA TRP A 93 31.96 2.75 -2.85
C TRP A 93 33.33 2.73 -3.50
N ILE A 94 33.87 3.92 -3.75
CA ILE A 94 35.27 4.12 -4.14
C ILE A 94 36.13 3.22 -3.24
N SER A 95 36.99 2.43 -3.90
CA SER A 95 37.85 1.41 -3.31
C SER A 95 38.50 1.85 -2.01
N SER A 96 38.02 1.32 -0.89
CA SER A 96 38.87 1.05 0.28
C SER A 96 38.59 -0.38 0.74
N SER A 97 39.66 -1.14 0.90
CA SER A 97 39.71 -2.59 0.93
C SER A 97 39.49 -3.16 2.33
N ASP A 98 38.35 -2.88 2.97
CA ASP A 98 38.07 -3.46 4.29
C ASP A 98 36.60 -3.86 4.50
N ALA A 99 36.36 -5.17 4.58
CA ALA A 99 35.04 -5.76 4.82
C ALA A 99 34.43 -5.39 6.20
N LYS A 100 35.25 -5.00 7.18
CA LYS A 100 34.79 -4.53 8.50
C LYS A 100 34.14 -3.14 8.45
N VAL A 101 34.63 -2.23 7.61
CA VAL A 101 34.14 -0.84 7.50
C VAL A 101 32.79 -0.75 6.76
N LYS A 102 32.52 -1.72 5.86
CA LYS A 102 31.26 -1.79 5.09
C LYS A 102 30.04 -2.11 5.98
N SER A 103 30.20 -2.95 7.01
CA SER A 103 29.12 -3.27 7.96
C SER A 103 28.70 -2.07 8.82
N SER A 104 29.67 -1.30 9.32
CA SER A 104 29.41 -0.10 10.13
C SER A 104 28.73 1.03 9.37
N ALA A 105 28.96 1.14 8.06
CA ALA A 105 28.34 2.18 7.22
C ALA A 105 26.86 1.86 6.91
N ALA A 106 26.54 0.58 6.66
CA ALA A 106 25.16 0.12 6.46
C ALA A 106 24.34 0.20 7.76
N GLU A 107 24.94 -0.14 8.91
CA GLU A 107 24.32 0.03 10.22
C GLU A 107 24.04 1.51 10.54
N SER A 108 25.01 2.39 10.31
CA SER A 108 24.85 3.85 10.48
C SER A 108 23.71 4.41 9.62
N TYR A 109 23.54 3.89 8.40
CA TYR A 109 22.46 4.26 7.51
C TYR A 109 21.09 3.83 8.04
N SER A 110 20.94 2.55 8.40
CA SER A 110 19.68 2.01 8.92
C SER A 110 19.25 2.70 10.21
N THR A 111 20.19 3.00 11.12
CA THR A 111 19.92 3.79 12.31
C THR A 111 19.45 5.20 11.95
N ARG A 112 20.11 5.88 11.00
CA ARG A 112 19.69 7.24 10.60
C ARG A 112 18.29 7.25 9.96
N ALA A 113 17.97 6.26 9.15
CA ALA A 113 16.65 6.11 8.56
C ALA A 113 15.58 5.78 9.63
N GLN A 114 15.91 4.93 10.60
CA GLN A 114 15.05 4.65 11.76
C GLN A 114 14.78 5.91 12.58
N ASP A 115 15.82 6.68 12.90
CA ASP A 115 15.71 7.94 13.64
C ASP A 115 14.84 8.94 12.89
N LEU A 116 14.95 9.01 11.56
CA LEU A 116 14.12 9.89 10.75
C LEU A 116 12.64 9.52 10.82
N ILE A 117 12.30 8.22 10.68
CA ILE A 117 10.90 7.78 10.80
C ILE A 117 10.39 8.08 12.20
N SER A 118 11.17 7.73 13.23
CA SER A 118 10.84 8.00 14.63
C SER A 118 10.65 9.50 14.89
N TYR A 119 11.48 10.35 14.29
CA TYR A 119 11.35 11.81 14.36
C TYR A 119 10.02 12.25 13.75
N VAL A 120 9.69 11.82 12.53
CA VAL A 120 8.42 12.14 11.85
C VAL A 120 7.20 11.71 12.66
N VAL A 121 7.25 10.52 13.26
CA VAL A 121 6.21 9.98 14.14
C VAL A 121 6.06 10.85 15.39
N ASN A 122 7.15 11.18 16.09
CA ASN A 122 7.08 11.81 17.41
C ASN A 122 6.72 13.30 17.38
N MET A 123 6.93 14.00 16.28
CA MET A 123 6.65 15.45 16.20
C MET A 123 5.28 15.80 15.64
N GLY A 124 4.42 14.81 15.40
CA GLY A 124 3.00 15.03 15.07
C GLY A 124 2.73 15.40 13.62
N LEU A 125 3.65 15.12 12.70
CA LEU A 125 3.43 15.37 11.27
C LEU A 125 2.27 14.54 10.71
N ILE A 126 2.19 13.26 11.10
CA ILE A 126 1.15 12.35 10.62
C ILE A 126 -0.22 12.78 11.15
N ASP A 127 -0.32 13.26 12.38
CA ASP A 127 -1.58 13.80 12.94
C ASP A 127 -2.10 15.00 12.16
N LYS A 128 -1.20 15.87 11.70
CA LYS A 128 -1.57 16.99 10.83
C LYS A 128 -2.04 16.51 9.45
N LEU A 129 -1.39 15.49 8.86
CA LEU A 129 -1.87 14.88 7.62
C LEU A 129 -3.23 14.21 7.81
N TYR A 130 -3.48 13.57 8.95
CA TYR A 130 -4.78 12.99 9.29
C TYR A 130 -5.89 14.05 9.27
N GLY A 131 -5.63 15.23 9.82
CA GLY A 131 -6.52 16.40 9.69
C GLY A 131 -6.82 16.78 8.24
N CYS A 132 -5.82 16.74 7.35
CA CYS A 132 -6.01 17.00 5.91
C CYS A 132 -6.88 15.95 5.23
N PHE A 133 -6.62 14.66 5.44
CA PHE A 133 -7.41 13.58 4.83
C PHE A 133 -8.88 13.61 5.29
N LEU A 134 -9.13 13.84 6.58
CA LEU A 134 -10.49 13.94 7.12
C LEU A 134 -11.23 15.24 6.74
N SER A 135 -10.52 16.24 6.20
CA SER A 135 -11.17 17.45 5.67
C SER A 135 -11.91 17.20 4.35
N VAL A 136 -11.63 16.07 3.68
CA VAL A 136 -12.30 15.69 2.44
C VAL A 136 -13.70 15.15 2.75
N GLN A 137 -14.72 15.77 2.16
CA GLN A 137 -16.13 15.43 2.40
C GLN A 137 -16.90 15.15 1.10
N SER A 138 -16.31 15.41 -0.06
CA SER A 138 -16.94 15.31 -1.38
C SER A 138 -15.89 14.94 -2.44
N PRO A 139 -16.29 14.69 -3.70
CA PRO A 139 -15.38 14.44 -4.81
C PRO A 139 -14.49 15.65 -5.04
N ILE A 140 -13.33 15.37 -5.63
CA ILE A 140 -12.22 16.31 -5.78
C ILE A 140 -11.88 16.56 -7.25
N ASP A 141 -12.76 16.18 -8.16
CA ASP A 141 -12.58 16.31 -9.62
C ASP A 141 -12.27 17.75 -10.02
N GLU A 142 -12.97 18.73 -9.45
CA GLU A 142 -12.78 20.17 -9.66
C GLU A 142 -11.70 20.80 -8.75
N HIS A 143 -10.93 19.97 -8.03
CA HIS A 143 -9.96 20.41 -7.03
C HIS A 143 -8.55 19.83 -7.27
N PRO A 144 -7.90 20.16 -8.42
CA PRO A 144 -6.64 19.54 -8.83
C PRO A 144 -5.50 19.73 -7.83
N LYS A 145 -5.48 20.85 -7.11
CA LYS A 145 -4.50 21.13 -6.05
C LYS A 145 -4.65 20.18 -4.86
N MET A 146 -5.90 19.92 -4.45
CA MET A 146 -6.22 18.98 -3.37
C MET A 146 -5.88 17.54 -3.80
N SER A 147 -6.24 17.16 -5.02
CA SER A 147 -5.89 15.85 -5.59
C SER A 147 -4.38 15.61 -5.60
N ALA A 148 -3.59 16.59 -6.07
CA ALA A 148 -2.14 16.52 -6.06
C ALA A 148 -1.57 16.41 -4.64
N PHE A 149 -2.10 17.17 -3.69
CA PHE A 149 -1.69 17.09 -2.28
C PHE A 149 -1.95 15.70 -1.70
N LEU A 150 -3.17 15.17 -1.83
CA LEU A 150 -3.58 13.88 -1.27
C LEU A 150 -2.78 12.72 -1.88
N GLN A 151 -2.47 12.83 -3.19
CA GLN A 151 -1.57 11.91 -3.87
C GLN A 151 -0.17 11.90 -3.24
N GLN A 152 0.45 13.08 -3.05
CA GLN A 152 1.80 13.16 -2.49
C GLN A 152 1.85 12.82 -0.99
N ALA A 153 0.80 13.13 -0.24
CA ALA A 153 0.67 12.71 1.16
C ALA A 153 0.59 11.18 1.28
N SER A 154 -0.23 10.53 0.44
CA SER A 154 -0.32 9.06 0.40
C SER A 154 0.99 8.43 -0.06
N SER A 155 1.68 9.06 -1.04
CA SER A 155 3.02 8.66 -1.48
C SER A 155 4.04 8.71 -0.34
N LEU A 156 4.04 9.78 0.46
CA LEU A 156 4.92 9.90 1.62
C LEU A 156 4.69 8.76 2.63
N LEU A 157 3.42 8.51 3.01
CA LEU A 157 3.05 7.44 3.94
C LEU A 157 3.47 6.06 3.42
N HIS A 158 3.26 5.80 2.13
CA HIS A 158 3.73 4.60 1.46
C HIS A 158 5.26 4.44 1.56
N ARG A 159 6.03 5.49 1.26
CA ARG A 159 7.51 5.44 1.34
C ARG A 159 8.02 5.30 2.76
N MET A 160 7.31 5.82 3.76
CA MET A 160 7.63 5.58 5.16
C MET A 160 7.45 4.09 5.51
N CYS A 161 6.36 3.45 5.05
CA CYS A 161 6.15 2.01 5.26
C CYS A 161 7.26 1.18 4.60
N GLU A 162 7.58 1.45 3.32
CA GLU A 162 8.66 0.73 2.61
C GLU A 162 10.01 0.89 3.30
N LEU A 163 10.36 2.11 3.70
CA LEU A 163 11.62 2.36 4.40
C LEU A 163 11.64 1.65 5.77
N CYS A 164 10.53 1.65 6.51
CA CYS A 164 10.39 0.93 7.78
C CYS A 164 10.58 -0.59 7.61
N ILE A 165 9.99 -1.16 6.55
CA ILE A 165 10.18 -2.57 6.21
C ILE A 165 11.66 -2.86 5.91
N ALA A 166 12.32 -1.98 5.15
CA ALA A 166 13.72 -2.18 4.77
C ALA A 166 14.69 -2.11 5.97
N ILE A 167 14.51 -1.17 6.89
CA ILE A 167 15.41 -0.99 8.05
C ILE A 167 15.21 -2.03 9.14
N THR A 168 14.01 -2.60 9.29
CA THR A 168 13.74 -3.62 10.31
C THR A 168 14.34 -4.99 9.94
N GLY A 169 14.88 -5.15 8.72
CA GLY A 169 15.88 -6.16 8.36
C GLY A 169 15.44 -7.62 8.43
N ARG A 170 14.16 -7.92 8.67
CA ARG A 170 13.65 -9.30 8.74
C ARG A 170 13.17 -9.76 7.37
N VAL A 171 13.62 -10.94 6.93
CA VAL A 171 13.04 -11.62 5.76
C VAL A 171 11.53 -11.67 5.98
N PRO A 172 10.69 -11.13 5.07
CA PRO A 172 9.33 -10.79 5.42
C PRO A 172 8.49 -12.06 5.36
N ASN A 173 8.46 -12.83 6.44
CA ASN A 173 7.27 -13.58 6.71
C ASN A 173 6.22 -12.57 7.18
N ILE A 174 5.42 -12.05 6.24
CA ILE A 174 4.28 -11.15 6.48
C ILE A 174 3.28 -11.74 7.49
N PHE A 175 3.27 -13.06 7.62
CA PHE A 175 2.37 -13.79 8.51
C PHE A 175 2.95 -14.05 9.91
N ASP A 176 4.15 -13.54 10.23
CA ASP A 176 4.70 -13.61 11.58
C ASP A 176 4.28 -12.36 12.40
N ASN A 177 3.52 -12.59 13.47
CA ASN A 177 2.97 -11.54 14.35
C ASN A 177 3.99 -10.97 15.34
N LYS A 178 5.24 -11.46 15.38
CA LYS A 178 6.28 -11.02 16.35
C LYS A 178 7.10 -9.81 15.89
N ARG A 179 6.52 -8.95 15.06
CA ARG A 179 7.23 -7.80 14.48
C ARG A 179 7.39 -6.72 15.54
N GLN A 180 8.64 -6.29 15.73
CA GLN A 180 8.95 -5.13 16.54
C GLN A 180 9.14 -3.96 15.58
N ASP A 181 8.34 -2.92 15.76
CA ASP A 181 8.53 -1.64 15.10
C ASP A 181 9.20 -0.67 16.10
N PRO A 182 10.52 -0.43 15.98
CA PRO A 182 11.23 0.49 16.86
C PRO A 182 10.93 1.97 16.54
N THR A 183 10.22 2.26 15.44
CA THR A 183 9.92 3.64 15.01
C THR A 183 8.60 4.18 15.56
N GLY A 184 7.70 3.30 16.01
CA GLY A 184 6.35 3.65 16.43
C GLY A 184 5.39 3.96 15.28
N LEU A 185 5.83 3.85 14.03
CA LEU A 185 5.02 4.13 12.84
C LEU A 185 3.77 3.26 12.79
N THR A 186 3.89 1.96 13.02
CA THR A 186 2.76 1.03 12.94
C THR A 186 1.66 1.38 13.94
N ALA A 187 2.05 1.65 15.19
CA ALA A 187 1.11 2.02 16.24
C ALA A 187 0.39 3.35 15.91
N LEU A 188 1.12 4.33 15.40
CA LEU A 188 0.54 5.62 15.01
C LEU A 188 -0.44 5.47 13.84
N LEU A 189 -0.06 4.74 12.79
CA LEU A 189 -0.93 4.47 11.64
C LEU A 189 -2.19 3.70 12.05
N GLN A 190 -2.08 2.75 12.99
CA GLN A 190 -3.22 2.03 13.54
C GLN A 190 -4.14 2.94 14.34
N SER A 191 -3.59 3.79 15.21
CA SER A 191 -4.37 4.70 16.07
C SER A 191 -5.08 5.84 15.32
N THR A 192 -4.65 6.13 14.09
CA THR A 192 -5.18 7.21 13.23
C THR A 192 -6.08 6.69 12.11
N ASP A 193 -6.57 5.45 12.21
CA ASP A 193 -7.37 4.79 11.18
C ASP A 193 -6.74 4.90 9.78
N LEU A 194 -5.43 4.60 9.70
CA LEU A 194 -4.62 4.73 8.48
C LEU A 194 -4.62 6.17 7.94
N VAL A 195 -4.45 7.13 8.86
CA VAL A 195 -4.36 8.56 8.56
C VAL A 195 -5.58 9.08 7.79
N GLY A 196 -6.74 8.42 7.94
CA GLY A 196 -7.99 8.81 7.27
C GLY A 196 -8.00 8.56 5.76
N VAL A 197 -7.04 7.82 5.20
CA VAL A 197 -6.99 7.53 3.76
C VAL A 197 -8.23 6.78 3.29
N VAL A 198 -8.73 5.82 4.08
CA VAL A 198 -9.94 5.05 3.76
C VAL A 198 -11.16 5.97 3.71
N HIS A 199 -11.29 6.90 4.67
CA HIS A 199 -12.34 7.92 4.68
C HIS A 199 -12.28 8.77 3.41
N THR A 200 -11.11 9.30 3.06
CA THR A 200 -10.93 10.10 1.83
C THR A 200 -11.34 9.31 0.58
N LEU A 201 -10.87 8.06 0.43
CA LEU A 201 -11.22 7.21 -0.69
C LEU A 201 -12.74 6.97 -0.76
N TYR A 202 -13.38 6.74 0.38
CA TYR A 202 -14.83 6.58 0.43
C TYR A 202 -15.56 7.85 -0.04
N CYS A 203 -15.20 9.03 0.48
CA CYS A 203 -15.83 10.31 0.11
C CYS A 203 -15.69 10.63 -1.38
N ILE A 204 -14.51 10.44 -1.98
CA ILE A 204 -14.29 10.78 -3.39
C ILE A 204 -14.93 9.79 -4.36
N LEU A 205 -15.18 8.55 -3.93
CA LEU A 205 -15.80 7.50 -4.76
C LEU A 205 -17.31 7.36 -4.53
N LEU A 206 -17.91 8.13 -3.61
CA LEU A 206 -19.31 7.96 -3.18
C LEU A 206 -20.35 8.27 -4.29
N HIS A 207 -20.00 9.13 -5.25
CA HIS A 207 -20.98 9.77 -6.14
C HIS A 207 -21.34 8.90 -7.35
N SER A 208 -20.57 7.85 -7.61
CA SER A 208 -20.81 6.92 -8.73
C SER A 208 -21.82 5.82 -8.40
N PHE A 209 -22.59 5.92 -7.32
CA PHE A 209 -23.59 4.90 -6.93
C PHE A 209 -24.99 5.45 -6.66
N LEU A 210 -25.40 6.53 -7.34
CA LEU A 210 -26.81 6.92 -7.36
C LEU A 210 -27.64 5.83 -8.09
N PRO A 211 -28.77 5.37 -7.52
CA PRO A 211 -29.62 4.36 -8.14
C PRO A 211 -30.44 4.99 -9.28
N GLU A 212 -30.62 4.21 -10.35
CA GLU A 212 -31.79 4.30 -11.24
C GLU A 212 -32.02 5.64 -11.95
N SER A 213 -31.16 5.95 -12.92
CA SER A 213 -31.63 6.44 -14.22
C SER A 213 -30.58 6.12 -15.26
N SER A 214 -31.02 5.92 -16.50
CA SER A 214 -30.27 5.51 -17.69
C SER A 214 -29.22 6.52 -18.16
N GLN A 215 -28.52 7.20 -17.25
CA GLN A 215 -27.44 8.12 -17.53
C GLN A 215 -26.11 7.40 -17.26
N ALA A 216 -25.25 7.39 -18.29
CA ALA A 216 -23.90 6.88 -18.20
C ALA A 216 -23.22 7.49 -16.96
N GLN A 217 -22.79 6.65 -16.02
CA GLN A 217 -22.00 7.12 -14.88
C GLN A 217 -20.77 7.84 -15.42
N GLU A 218 -20.58 9.11 -15.06
CA GLU A 218 -19.39 9.83 -15.48
C GLU A 218 -18.16 9.15 -14.87
N PRO A 219 -17.13 8.89 -15.69
CA PRO A 219 -15.91 8.25 -15.20
C PRO A 219 -15.22 9.17 -14.18
N TYR A 220 -14.57 8.57 -13.18
CA TYR A 220 -13.75 9.32 -12.23
C TYR A 220 -12.71 10.18 -12.95
N GLY A 221 -12.55 11.43 -12.52
CA GLY A 221 -11.50 12.31 -13.03
C GLY A 221 -10.10 11.75 -12.75
N PRO A 222 -9.08 12.16 -13.53
CA PRO A 222 -7.72 11.65 -13.37
C PRO A 222 -7.13 11.92 -11.98
N GLY A 223 -7.51 13.03 -11.34
CA GLY A 223 -7.09 13.34 -9.97
C GLY A 223 -7.60 12.31 -8.94
N VAL A 224 -8.87 11.90 -9.06
CA VAL A 224 -9.47 10.87 -8.19
C VAL A 224 -8.76 9.53 -8.36
N ILE A 225 -8.49 9.14 -9.60
CA ILE A 225 -7.77 7.90 -9.91
C ILE A 225 -6.34 7.92 -9.35
N GLN A 226 -5.61 9.03 -9.47
CA GLN A 226 -4.28 9.14 -8.89
C GLN A 226 -4.29 9.05 -7.36
N VAL A 227 -5.26 9.68 -6.70
CA VAL A 227 -5.44 9.55 -5.24
C VAL A 227 -5.79 8.10 -4.87
N ALA A 228 -6.65 7.42 -5.64
CA ALA A 228 -6.97 6.01 -5.43
C ALA A 228 -5.74 5.10 -5.54
N ILE A 229 -4.94 5.24 -6.61
CA ILE A 229 -3.71 4.44 -6.79
C ILE A 229 -2.77 4.61 -5.59
N HIS A 230 -2.50 5.85 -5.19
CA HIS A 230 -1.53 6.11 -4.11
C HIS A 230 -2.07 5.74 -2.73
N GLY A 231 -3.38 5.93 -2.51
CA GLY A 231 -4.05 5.51 -1.28
C GLY A 231 -4.02 3.99 -1.11
N ILE A 232 -4.45 3.23 -2.13
CA ILE A 232 -4.43 1.76 -2.07
C ILE A 232 -2.99 1.22 -2.00
N ARG A 233 -2.02 1.84 -2.68
CA ARG A 233 -0.61 1.46 -2.57
C ARG A 233 -0.06 1.66 -1.16
N PHE A 234 -0.44 2.75 -0.49
CA PHE A 234 -0.12 2.95 0.93
C PHE A 234 -0.73 1.83 1.80
N LEU A 235 -2.02 1.53 1.61
CA LEU A 235 -2.71 0.43 2.30
C LEU A 235 -1.98 -0.91 2.12
N ASN A 236 -1.57 -1.23 0.89
CA ASN A 236 -0.80 -2.44 0.58
C ASN A 236 0.56 -2.47 1.30
N SER A 237 1.29 -1.34 1.33
CA SER A 237 2.55 -1.27 2.07
C SER A 237 2.37 -1.39 3.59
N PHE A 238 1.26 -0.90 4.13
CA PHE A 238 0.95 -1.07 5.55
C PHE A 238 0.60 -2.52 5.89
N ALA A 239 -0.16 -3.21 5.03
CA ALA A 239 -0.41 -4.65 5.19
C ALA A 239 0.88 -5.48 5.25
N ILE A 240 1.89 -5.09 4.49
CA ILE A 240 3.21 -5.75 4.54
C ILE A 240 3.99 -5.38 5.79
N LEU A 241 3.85 -4.14 6.28
CA LEU A 241 4.49 -3.71 7.51
C LEU A 241 3.89 -4.46 8.72
N ASP A 242 2.57 -4.44 8.85
CA ASP A 242 1.80 -5.14 9.87
C ASP A 242 0.42 -5.58 9.34
N LEU A 243 0.32 -6.87 9.00
CA LEU A 243 -0.91 -7.46 8.44
C LEU A 243 -2.05 -7.47 9.46
N SER A 244 -1.75 -7.76 10.73
CA SER A 244 -2.78 -7.87 11.76
C SER A 244 -3.39 -6.51 12.07
N ALA A 245 -2.58 -5.46 12.19
CA ALA A 245 -3.06 -4.10 12.38
C ALA A 245 -3.86 -3.62 11.16
N PHE A 246 -3.37 -3.90 9.94
CA PHE A 246 -4.08 -3.59 8.70
C PHE A 246 -5.48 -4.22 8.64
N GLN A 247 -5.57 -5.53 8.90
CA GLN A 247 -6.84 -6.27 8.89
C GLN A 247 -7.77 -5.79 10.01
N SER A 248 -7.23 -5.49 11.19
CA SER A 248 -8.01 -4.99 12.33
C SER A 248 -8.64 -3.61 12.05
N VAL A 249 -7.88 -2.68 11.46
CA VAL A 249 -8.40 -1.33 11.19
C VAL A 249 -9.44 -1.36 10.07
N LEU A 250 -9.13 -2.01 8.94
CA LEU A 250 -10.10 -2.11 7.83
C LEU A 250 -11.31 -2.99 8.17
N GLY A 251 -11.15 -3.95 9.07
CA GLY A 251 -12.21 -4.84 9.54
C GLY A 251 -13.14 -4.20 10.57
N ALA A 252 -12.77 -3.05 11.14
CA ALA A 252 -13.56 -2.35 12.14
C ALA A 252 -14.96 -1.95 11.62
N GLU A 253 -15.90 -1.78 12.55
CA GLU A 253 -17.25 -1.35 12.24
C GLU A 253 -17.23 0.01 11.50
N GLY A 254 -18.05 0.16 10.46
CA GLY A 254 -18.06 1.34 9.60
C GLY A 254 -16.96 1.31 8.52
N LEU A 255 -15.69 1.17 8.90
CA LEU A 255 -14.56 1.14 7.94
C LEU A 255 -14.62 -0.06 6.99
N SER A 256 -15.06 -1.23 7.48
CA SER A 256 -15.24 -2.43 6.65
C SER A 256 -16.28 -2.23 5.55
N LEU A 257 -17.37 -1.49 5.83
CA LEU A 257 -18.39 -1.15 4.84
C LEU A 257 -17.85 -0.13 3.81
N ALA A 258 -17.09 0.86 4.27
CA ALA A 258 -16.43 1.82 3.40
C ALA A 258 -15.41 1.12 2.48
N PHE A 259 -14.58 0.23 3.03
CA PHE A 259 -13.62 -0.58 2.27
C PHE A 259 -14.30 -1.44 1.22
N ARG A 260 -15.40 -2.12 1.58
CA ARG A 260 -16.20 -2.91 0.65
C ARG A 260 -16.78 -2.05 -0.49
N HIS A 261 -17.27 -0.85 -0.18
CA HIS A 261 -17.73 0.09 -1.19
C HIS A 261 -16.58 0.50 -2.11
N ILE A 262 -15.45 0.97 -1.56
CA ILE A 262 -14.26 1.36 -2.32
C ILE A 262 -13.82 0.25 -3.28
N GLY A 263 -13.66 -0.98 -2.78
CA GLY A 263 -13.28 -2.13 -3.61
C GLY A 263 -14.28 -2.39 -4.74
N SER A 264 -15.58 -2.35 -4.43
CA SER A 264 -16.65 -2.54 -5.42
C SER A 264 -16.64 -1.44 -6.50
N SER A 265 -16.45 -0.19 -6.10
CA SER A 265 -16.40 0.98 -6.98
C SER A 265 -15.21 0.96 -7.92
N LEU A 266 -14.02 0.66 -7.39
CA LEU A 266 -12.78 0.65 -8.18
C LEU A 266 -12.71 -0.56 -9.11
N LEU A 267 -13.17 -1.75 -8.67
CA LEU A 267 -13.26 -2.92 -9.55
C LEU A 267 -14.20 -2.65 -10.73
N TRP A 268 -15.36 -2.03 -10.48
CA TRP A 268 -16.27 -1.63 -11.55
C TRP A 268 -15.57 -0.67 -12.54
N TYR A 269 -14.94 0.39 -12.04
CA TYR A 269 -14.23 1.35 -12.90
C TYR A 269 -13.13 0.69 -13.75
N CYS A 270 -12.30 -0.14 -13.15
CA CYS A 270 -11.19 -0.81 -13.83
C CYS A 270 -11.65 -1.75 -14.94
N THR A 271 -12.84 -2.36 -14.82
CA THR A 271 -13.41 -3.19 -15.90
C THR A 271 -13.88 -2.39 -17.11
N GLN A 272 -14.21 -1.11 -16.94
CA GLN A 272 -14.72 -0.24 -18.01
C GLN A 272 -13.62 0.60 -18.67
N HIS A 273 -12.63 1.06 -17.90
CA HIS A 273 -11.64 2.06 -18.33
C HIS A 273 -10.19 1.56 -18.38
N SER A 274 -9.95 0.25 -18.24
CA SER A 274 -8.65 -0.40 -18.41
C SER A 274 -7.49 0.28 -17.67
N SER A 275 -7.63 0.51 -16.36
CA SER A 275 -6.52 0.94 -15.49
C SER A 275 -5.91 -0.28 -14.78
N GLU A 276 -4.90 -0.89 -15.40
CA GLU A 276 -4.23 -2.09 -14.89
C GLU A 276 -3.50 -1.84 -13.56
N GLU A 277 -2.78 -0.72 -13.45
CA GLU A 277 -2.07 -0.35 -12.22
C GLU A 277 -3.02 -0.28 -11.02
N LEU A 278 -4.14 0.44 -11.14
CA LEU A 278 -5.13 0.54 -10.08
C LEU A 278 -5.78 -0.81 -9.77
N LEU A 279 -6.11 -1.59 -10.82
CA LEU A 279 -6.75 -2.89 -10.65
C LEU A 279 -5.85 -3.84 -9.86
N HIS A 280 -4.56 -3.87 -10.16
CA HIS A 280 -3.59 -4.69 -9.43
C HIS A 280 -3.50 -4.29 -7.95
N GLU A 281 -3.40 -2.99 -7.66
CA GLU A 281 -3.35 -2.51 -6.28
C GLU A 281 -4.61 -2.92 -5.49
N VAL A 282 -5.80 -2.80 -6.09
CA VAL A 282 -7.08 -3.19 -5.47
C VAL A 282 -7.16 -4.70 -5.24
N ILE A 283 -6.79 -5.52 -6.24
CA ILE A 283 -6.74 -6.98 -6.10
C ILE A 283 -5.81 -7.36 -4.95
N ILE A 284 -4.63 -6.75 -4.88
CA ILE A 284 -3.64 -7.04 -3.84
C ILE A 284 -4.19 -6.71 -2.46
N CYS A 285 -4.80 -5.54 -2.31
CA CYS A 285 -5.36 -5.03 -1.07
C CYS A 285 -6.50 -5.91 -0.54
N VAL A 286 -7.38 -6.40 -1.42
CA VAL A 286 -8.44 -7.34 -1.03
C VAL A 286 -7.86 -8.67 -0.55
N GLY A 287 -6.77 -9.14 -1.16
CA GLY A 287 -6.10 -10.37 -0.71
C GLY A 287 -5.52 -10.23 0.70
N TYR A 288 -4.81 -9.13 0.96
CA TYR A 288 -4.31 -8.85 2.32
C TYR A 288 -5.44 -8.67 3.34
N PHE A 289 -6.56 -8.08 2.94
CA PHE A 289 -7.69 -7.89 3.83
C PHE A 289 -8.32 -9.23 4.27
N THR A 290 -8.30 -10.24 3.40
CA THR A 290 -9.04 -11.49 3.58
C THR A 290 -8.19 -12.69 4.02
N VAL A 291 -6.89 -12.68 3.77
CA VAL A 291 -6.01 -13.83 4.06
C VAL A 291 -6.09 -14.23 5.54
N ASN A 292 -6.50 -15.47 5.79
CA ASN A 292 -6.68 -16.04 7.13
C ASN A 292 -7.55 -15.23 8.09
N HIS A 293 -8.51 -14.48 7.57
CA HIS A 293 -9.40 -13.65 8.38
C HIS A 293 -10.87 -13.91 8.02
N PRO A 294 -11.55 -14.86 8.69
CA PRO A 294 -12.91 -15.27 8.36
C PRO A 294 -13.93 -14.12 8.33
N ASP A 295 -13.87 -13.19 9.29
CA ASP A 295 -14.82 -12.08 9.34
C ASP A 295 -14.65 -11.14 8.13
N ASN A 296 -13.42 -10.79 7.77
CA ASN A 296 -13.10 -9.98 6.60
C ASN A 296 -13.46 -10.69 5.28
N GLN A 297 -13.34 -12.03 5.22
CA GLN A 297 -13.84 -12.83 4.09
C GLN A 297 -15.36 -12.69 3.91
N VAL A 298 -16.12 -12.57 5.01
CA VAL A 298 -17.57 -12.34 4.98
C VAL A 298 -17.92 -10.92 4.50
N ILE A 299 -17.06 -9.94 4.74
CA ILE A 299 -17.27 -8.58 4.22
C ILE A 299 -17.24 -8.59 2.68
N VAL A 300 -16.25 -9.22 2.04
CA VAL A 300 -16.11 -9.16 0.56
C VAL A 300 -17.17 -9.94 -0.21
N GLN A 301 -17.83 -10.91 0.41
CA GLN A 301 -18.91 -11.70 -0.21
C GLN A 301 -20.29 -11.00 -0.14
N SER A 302 -20.42 -9.96 0.70
CA SER A 302 -21.72 -9.43 1.10
C SER A 302 -22.12 -8.10 0.43
N GLY A 303 -23.42 -7.79 0.56
CA GLY A 303 -24.10 -6.59 0.08
C GLY A 303 -24.50 -6.61 -1.39
N ARG A 304 -24.44 -5.46 -2.08
CA ARG A 304 -25.01 -5.31 -3.43
C ARG A 304 -24.28 -6.21 -4.42
N GLN A 305 -25.05 -6.97 -5.19
CA GLN A 305 -24.52 -7.86 -6.23
C GLN A 305 -24.22 -7.10 -7.54
N PRO A 306 -23.16 -7.47 -8.28
CA PRO A 306 -22.16 -8.47 -7.90
C PRO A 306 -21.28 -8.00 -6.73
N SER A 307 -21.04 -8.88 -5.77
CA SER A 307 -20.18 -8.60 -4.60
C SER A 307 -18.73 -8.37 -5.00
N VAL A 308 -17.87 -7.91 -4.08
CA VAL A 308 -16.44 -7.72 -4.37
C VAL A 308 -15.80 -9.04 -4.82
N LEU A 309 -16.13 -10.16 -4.14
CA LEU A 309 -15.65 -11.48 -4.54
C LEU A 309 -16.14 -11.89 -5.93
N GLN A 310 -17.43 -11.69 -6.24
CA GLN A 310 -17.97 -12.00 -7.56
C GLN A 310 -17.32 -11.15 -8.66
N LYS A 311 -17.14 -9.84 -8.43
CA LYS A 311 -16.44 -8.95 -9.36
C LYS A 311 -15.01 -9.41 -9.66
N LEU A 312 -14.29 -9.92 -8.66
CA LEU A 312 -12.96 -10.51 -8.86
C LEU A 312 -13.01 -11.78 -9.73
N CYS A 313 -14.04 -12.62 -9.55
CA CYS A 313 -14.24 -13.81 -10.36
C CYS A 313 -14.69 -13.50 -11.80
N GLN A 314 -15.30 -12.32 -12.01
CA GLN A 314 -15.82 -11.85 -13.30
C GLN A 314 -14.83 -10.94 -14.06
N LEU A 315 -13.58 -10.85 -13.62
CA LEU A 315 -12.54 -10.09 -14.34
C LEU A 315 -12.32 -10.64 -15.77
N PRO A 316 -11.72 -9.85 -16.68
CA PRO A 316 -11.44 -10.32 -18.04
C PRO A 316 -10.63 -11.63 -18.05
N PHE A 317 -10.92 -12.51 -19.01
CA PHE A 317 -10.30 -13.84 -19.15
C PHE A 317 -8.75 -13.84 -19.06
N GLN A 318 -8.11 -12.72 -19.40
CA GLN A 318 -6.66 -12.56 -19.30
C GLN A 318 -6.15 -12.80 -17.87
N TYR A 319 -6.91 -12.41 -16.84
CA TYR A 319 -6.57 -12.62 -15.43
C TYR A 319 -6.65 -14.09 -14.99
N PHE A 320 -7.21 -14.97 -15.83
CA PHE A 320 -7.33 -16.41 -15.59
C PHE A 320 -6.44 -17.25 -16.50
N SER A 321 -5.71 -16.62 -17.43
CA SER A 321 -4.96 -17.32 -18.48
C SER A 321 -3.51 -16.82 -18.64
N HIS A 322 -3.24 -15.54 -18.41
CA HIS A 322 -1.90 -14.99 -18.61
C HIS A 322 -1.05 -15.18 -17.35
N PRO A 323 0.15 -15.78 -17.45
CA PRO A 323 0.98 -16.12 -16.28
C PRO A 323 1.23 -14.95 -15.32
N HIS A 324 1.44 -13.74 -15.85
CA HIS A 324 1.67 -12.55 -15.02
C HIS A 324 0.42 -12.11 -14.26
N LEU A 325 -0.75 -12.11 -14.91
CA LEU A 325 -2.00 -11.65 -14.29
C LEU A 325 -2.59 -12.68 -13.33
N ILE A 326 -2.40 -13.98 -13.61
CA ILE A 326 -2.74 -15.07 -12.69
C ILE A 326 -2.02 -14.87 -11.35
N ARG A 327 -0.73 -14.51 -11.37
CA ARG A 327 0.06 -14.24 -10.16
C ARG A 327 -0.41 -13.01 -9.38
N VAL A 328 -1.20 -12.13 -9.98
CA VAL A 328 -1.87 -11.01 -9.29
C VAL A 328 -3.18 -11.48 -8.67
N LEU A 329 -4.05 -12.14 -9.43
CA LEU A 329 -5.42 -12.49 -9.03
C LEU A 329 -5.51 -13.72 -8.11
N PHE A 330 -4.85 -14.82 -8.46
CA PHE A 330 -5.11 -16.11 -7.80
C PHE A 330 -4.75 -16.11 -6.32
N PRO A 331 -3.65 -15.47 -5.85
CA PRO A 331 -3.38 -15.36 -4.42
C PRO A 331 -4.52 -14.66 -3.65
N THR A 332 -5.18 -13.67 -4.26
CA THR A 332 -6.34 -12.98 -3.67
C THR A 332 -7.56 -13.91 -3.62
N LEU A 333 -7.86 -14.66 -4.68
CA LEU A 333 -8.98 -15.61 -4.68
C LEU A 333 -8.76 -16.75 -3.66
N ILE A 334 -7.52 -17.25 -3.55
CA ILE A 334 -7.14 -18.22 -2.52
C ILE A 334 -7.39 -17.62 -1.13
N SER A 335 -6.90 -16.41 -0.88
CA SER A 335 -7.06 -15.72 0.42
C SER A 335 -8.52 -15.46 0.79
N ALA A 336 -9.35 -15.09 -0.19
CA ALA A 336 -10.76 -14.82 0.03
C ALA A 336 -11.60 -16.09 0.26
N CYS A 337 -11.21 -17.22 -0.33
CA CYS A 337 -12.02 -18.45 -0.33
C CYS A 337 -11.51 -19.56 0.59
N TYR A 338 -10.22 -19.60 0.91
CA TYR A 338 -9.66 -20.66 1.73
C TYR A 338 -10.29 -20.69 3.13
N ASN A 339 -10.67 -21.88 3.57
CA ASN A 339 -11.38 -22.14 4.83
C ASN A 339 -12.75 -21.44 4.97
N ASN A 340 -13.37 -21.04 3.84
CA ASN A 340 -14.70 -20.48 3.81
C ASN A 340 -15.55 -21.17 2.73
N SER A 341 -16.46 -22.06 3.17
CA SER A 341 -17.28 -22.87 2.27
C SER A 341 -18.24 -22.04 1.43
N HIS A 342 -18.77 -20.93 1.95
CA HIS A 342 -19.67 -20.05 1.21
C HIS A 342 -18.93 -19.31 0.09
N ASN A 343 -17.76 -18.75 0.38
CA ASN A 343 -16.92 -18.12 -0.63
C ASN A 343 -16.45 -19.12 -1.70
N LYS A 344 -16.14 -20.36 -1.30
CA LYS A 344 -15.85 -21.42 -2.26
C LYS A 344 -17.04 -21.68 -3.20
N VAL A 345 -18.28 -21.69 -2.70
CA VAL A 345 -19.47 -21.86 -3.56
C VAL A 345 -19.62 -20.70 -4.54
N ILE A 346 -19.45 -19.45 -4.09
CA ILE A 346 -19.48 -18.27 -4.97
C ILE A 346 -18.41 -18.39 -6.07
N LEU A 347 -17.18 -18.76 -5.69
CA LEU A 347 -16.08 -18.98 -6.63
C LEU A 347 -16.44 -20.07 -7.66
N GLN A 348 -17.03 -21.18 -7.24
CA GLN A 348 -17.41 -22.30 -8.10
C GLN A 348 -18.52 -21.97 -9.11
N GLN A 349 -19.37 -20.99 -8.81
CA GLN A 349 -20.39 -20.51 -9.75
C GLN A 349 -19.77 -19.76 -10.93
N GLU A 350 -18.60 -19.16 -10.74
CA GLU A 350 -17.95 -18.29 -11.74
C GLU A 350 -16.74 -18.95 -12.41
N MET A 351 -16.01 -19.82 -11.69
CA MET A 351 -14.81 -20.49 -12.20
C MET A 351 -14.50 -21.84 -11.53
N SER A 352 -13.68 -22.67 -12.18
CA SER A 352 -13.24 -23.94 -11.61
C SER A 352 -12.21 -23.75 -10.49
N CYS A 353 -12.47 -24.33 -9.31
CA CYS A 353 -11.51 -24.41 -8.21
C CYS A 353 -10.21 -25.13 -8.60
N MET A 354 -10.24 -25.96 -9.67
CA MET A 354 -9.06 -26.64 -10.16
C MET A 354 -7.96 -25.66 -10.58
N LEU A 355 -8.32 -24.49 -11.10
CA LEU A 355 -7.34 -23.47 -11.50
C LEU A 355 -6.49 -23.00 -10.31
N LEU A 356 -7.11 -22.78 -9.15
CA LEU A 356 -6.39 -22.36 -7.94
C LEU A 356 -5.52 -23.49 -7.38
N ALA A 357 -6.03 -24.72 -7.38
CA ALA A 357 -5.28 -25.89 -6.94
C ALA A 357 -4.03 -26.15 -7.81
N THR A 358 -4.18 -26.13 -9.14
CA THR A 358 -3.03 -26.27 -10.06
C THR A 358 -2.01 -25.16 -9.84
N PHE A 359 -2.45 -23.91 -9.67
CA PHE A 359 -1.56 -22.79 -9.39
C PHE A 359 -0.76 -22.96 -8.09
N ILE A 360 -1.39 -23.43 -7.01
CA ILE A 360 -0.69 -23.73 -5.74
C ILE A 360 0.36 -24.82 -5.95
N GLN A 361 0.00 -25.88 -6.70
CA GLN A 361 0.90 -26.98 -7.01
C GLN A 361 2.11 -26.51 -7.85
N ASP A 362 1.89 -25.68 -8.86
CA ASP A 362 2.94 -25.10 -9.70
C ASP A 362 3.88 -24.21 -8.88
N CYS A 363 3.33 -23.36 -8.01
CA CYS A 363 4.13 -22.55 -7.08
C CYS A 363 4.98 -23.43 -6.17
N ALA A 364 4.42 -24.52 -5.62
CA ALA A 364 5.13 -25.43 -4.74
C ALA A 364 6.23 -26.22 -5.47
N ALA A 365 6.05 -26.55 -6.75
CA ALA A 365 7.05 -27.22 -7.57
C ALA A 365 8.23 -26.29 -7.92
N ASN A 366 7.93 -25.05 -8.33
CA ASN A 366 8.93 -24.06 -8.71
C ASN A 366 9.91 -23.71 -7.57
N GLU A 367 9.44 -23.71 -6.32
CA GLU A 367 10.32 -23.51 -5.15
C GLU A 367 11.29 -24.68 -4.92
N LYS A 368 10.83 -25.93 -5.09
CA LYS A 368 11.69 -27.13 -4.91
C LYS A 368 12.83 -27.19 -5.92
N ASP A 369 12.59 -26.71 -7.15
CA ASP A 369 13.60 -26.61 -8.19
C ASP A 369 14.61 -25.48 -7.92
N SER A 370 14.20 -24.40 -7.26
CA SER A 370 15.09 -23.29 -6.89
C SER A 370 15.98 -23.62 -5.68
N ASP A 371 15.51 -24.46 -4.75
CA ASP A 371 16.33 -24.99 -3.64
C ASP A 371 17.52 -25.85 -4.13
N SER A 372 17.41 -26.48 -5.30
CA SER A 372 18.51 -27.24 -5.93
C SER A 372 19.60 -26.37 -6.58
N LYS A 373 19.31 -25.08 -6.80
CA LYS A 373 20.19 -24.09 -7.45
C LYS A 373 20.47 -22.87 -6.55
N ILE A 374 20.51 -23.03 -5.22
CA ILE A 374 20.90 -21.95 -4.31
C ILE A 374 22.43 -21.73 -4.38
N ASN A 375 22.86 -21.15 -5.50
CA ASN A 375 24.16 -20.56 -5.68
C ASN A 375 23.97 -19.04 -5.50
N LYS A 376 24.20 -18.56 -4.26
CA LYS A 376 24.65 -17.21 -3.83
C LYS A 376 24.06 -15.91 -4.44
N ASN A 377 23.12 -15.94 -5.38
CA ASN A 377 22.67 -14.77 -6.13
C ASN A 377 21.13 -14.62 -6.17
N ALA A 378 20.38 -15.29 -5.31
CA ALA A 378 18.94 -15.07 -5.19
C ALA A 378 18.70 -13.67 -4.60
N SER A 379 18.48 -12.73 -5.51
CA SER A 379 18.17 -11.32 -5.35
C SER A 379 17.31 -11.05 -4.12
N ARG A 380 17.96 -10.80 -2.98
CA ARG A 380 17.31 -10.16 -1.84
C ARG A 380 16.84 -8.79 -2.32
N CYS A 381 15.60 -8.46 -1.98
CA CYS A 381 15.08 -7.09 -1.96
C CYS A 381 14.55 -6.56 -3.32
N PHE A 382 13.55 -7.23 -3.88
CA PHE A 382 12.36 -6.51 -4.37
C PHE A 382 11.18 -7.30 -3.80
N LEU A 383 10.27 -6.63 -3.08
CA LEU A 383 8.99 -7.24 -2.74
C LEU A 383 8.29 -7.57 -4.07
N ASP A 384 8.42 -8.80 -4.54
CA ASP A 384 7.59 -9.29 -5.62
C ASP A 384 6.24 -9.64 -5.02
N TYR A 385 5.37 -8.64 -4.95
CA TYR A 385 3.99 -8.72 -4.46
C TYR A 385 3.16 -9.81 -5.17
N CYS A 386 3.66 -10.35 -6.29
CA CYS A 386 3.04 -11.41 -7.08
C CYS A 386 3.55 -12.82 -6.69
N LEU A 387 4.44 -12.95 -5.70
CA LEU A 387 4.81 -14.24 -5.11
C LEU A 387 3.72 -14.72 -4.13
N LEU A 388 3.29 -15.96 -4.27
CA LEU A 388 2.27 -16.54 -3.39
C LEU A 388 2.69 -16.50 -1.91
N SER A 389 3.98 -16.69 -1.60
CA SER A 389 4.49 -16.70 -0.22
C SER A 389 4.40 -15.36 0.50
N TYR A 390 4.23 -14.26 -0.24
CA TYR A 390 3.97 -12.93 0.31
C TYR A 390 2.48 -12.63 0.43
N ARG A 391 1.61 -13.47 -0.12
CA ARG A 391 0.17 -13.22 -0.24
C ARG A 391 -0.67 -14.30 0.45
N PHE A 392 -0.10 -15.47 0.70
CA PHE A 392 -0.71 -16.59 1.41
C PHE A 392 0.36 -17.42 2.17
N PRO A 393 0.14 -17.80 3.44
CA PRO A 393 1.17 -18.43 4.27
C PRO A 393 1.64 -19.76 3.71
N ARG A 394 2.96 -19.94 3.67
CA ARG A 394 3.58 -21.09 3.00
C ARG A 394 3.21 -22.43 3.63
N ASP A 395 3.10 -22.46 4.95
CA ASP A 395 2.72 -23.60 5.77
C ASP A 395 1.30 -24.11 5.48
N GLN A 396 0.46 -23.31 4.81
CA GLN A 396 -0.94 -23.66 4.52
C GLN A 396 -1.18 -24.07 3.08
N TRP A 397 -0.16 -24.10 2.22
CA TRP A 397 -0.35 -24.40 0.78
C TRP A 397 -0.92 -25.80 0.56
N ASP A 398 -0.45 -26.81 1.28
CA ASP A 398 -0.94 -28.18 1.13
C ASP A 398 -2.42 -28.29 1.59
N SER A 399 -2.77 -27.65 2.71
CA SER A 399 -4.14 -27.61 3.20
C SER A 399 -5.07 -26.86 2.23
N ALA A 400 -4.61 -25.75 1.66
CA ALA A 400 -5.34 -25.00 0.65
C ALA A 400 -5.54 -25.81 -0.64
N LEU A 401 -4.50 -26.50 -1.11
CA LEU A 401 -4.57 -27.40 -2.25
C LEU A 401 -5.66 -28.47 -2.04
N GLN A 402 -5.67 -29.14 -0.89
CA GLN A 402 -6.71 -30.12 -0.56
C GLN A 402 -8.10 -29.49 -0.47
N PHE A 403 -8.21 -28.29 0.10
CA PHE A 403 -9.48 -27.57 0.18
C PHE A 403 -10.09 -27.31 -1.20
N PHE A 404 -9.29 -26.88 -2.20
CA PHE A 404 -9.78 -26.61 -3.55
C PHE A 404 -9.95 -27.87 -4.41
N LEU A 405 -9.22 -28.96 -4.13
CA LEU A 405 -9.38 -30.26 -4.79
C LEU A 405 -10.65 -31.00 -4.37
N LYS A 406 -11.08 -30.86 -3.11
CA LYS A 406 -12.28 -31.51 -2.60
C LYS A 406 -13.49 -31.08 -3.43
N LYS A 407 -14.08 -32.03 -4.17
CA LYS A 407 -15.45 -31.89 -4.69
C LYS A 407 -16.40 -31.82 -3.50
N GLN A 408 -17.40 -30.94 -3.56
CA GLN A 408 -18.45 -30.96 -2.55
C GLN A 408 -19.16 -32.31 -2.60
N GLU A 409 -19.35 -32.91 -1.43
CA GLU A 409 -20.43 -33.89 -1.26
C GLU A 409 -21.73 -33.07 -1.26
N GLU A 410 -22.66 -33.48 -2.13
CA GLU A 410 -23.94 -32.80 -2.39
C GLU A 410 -24.83 -32.64 -1.16
#